data_AF-A0A3D5W6M8-F1
#
_entry.id   AF-A0A3D5W6M8-F1
#
_cell.length_a   1.000
_cell.length_b   1.000
_cell.length_c   1.000
_cell.angle_alpha   90.00
_cell.angle_beta   90.00
_cell.angle_gamma   90.00
#
_symmetry.space_group_name_H-M   'P 1'
#
loop_
_entity.id
_entity.type
_entity.pdbx_description
1 polymer ?
#
loop_
_entity_poly.entity_id
_entity_poly.type
_entity_poly.pdbx_seq_one_letter_code
_entity_poly.pdbx_strand_id
1 'polypeptide(L)' 'MPSVKVRPDEPFDVVLRRFRRACEKAGVFTESRSREYYEKPTTVRKRAGAAAEKREKKRLARQNPSRMRAH' A
#
# COMPACT_ATOMS: atom_id res chain seq x y z
N MET A 1 12.17 11.56 -0.06
CA MET A 1 12.38 10.75 1.16
C MET A 1 11.63 11.38 2.33
N PRO A 2 11.04 10.58 3.24
CA PRO A 2 10.30 11.09 4.39
C PRO A 2 11.23 11.69 5.44
N SER A 3 10.90 12.87 5.94
CA SER A 3 11.58 13.52 7.07
C SER A 3 10.60 13.69 8.23
N VAL A 4 11.04 13.32 9.43
CA VAL A 4 10.25 13.48 10.67
C VAL A 4 11.09 14.30 11.65
N LYS A 5 10.57 15.47 12.04
CA LYS A 5 11.20 16.32 13.06
C LYS A 5 10.73 15.88 14.45
N VAL A 6 11.67 15.72 15.37
CA VAL A 6 11.41 15.36 16.77
C VAL A 6 10.94 16.60 17.51
N ARG A 7 9.87 16.46 18.31
CA ARG A 7 9.41 17.50 19.24
C ARG A 7 9.93 17.18 20.64
N PRO A 8 10.25 18.20 21.47
CA PRO A 8 10.86 17.99 22.78
C PRO A 8 10.00 17.18 23.76
N ASP A 9 8.67 17.25 23.63
CA ASP A 9 7.73 16.56 24.54
C ASP A 9 7.20 15.22 23.98
N GLU A 10 7.74 14.71 22.87
CA GLU A 10 7.29 13.44 22.29
C GLU A 10 8.20 12.27 22.74
N PRO A 11 7.61 11.16 23.26
CA PRO A 11 8.38 9.97 23.55
C PRO A 11 8.90 9.32 22.26
N PHE A 12 10.11 8.77 22.32
CA PHE A 12 10.85 8.23 21.18
C PHE A 12 10.03 7.23 20.33
N ASP A 13 9.29 6.34 20.98
CA ASP A 13 8.48 5.31 20.30
C ASP A 13 7.41 5.91 19.38
N VAL A 14 6.86 7.06 19.75
CA VAL A 14 5.85 7.76 18.94
C VAL A 14 6.47 8.34 17.68
N VAL A 15 7.69 8.89 17.80
CA VAL A 15 8.47 9.42 16.68
C VAL A 15 8.84 8.30 15.72
N LEU A 16 9.34 7.17 16.23
CA LEU A 16 9.70 6.00 15.43
C LEU A 16 8.50 5.45 14.66
N ARG A 17 7.34 5.35 15.33
CA ARG A 17 6.09 4.93 14.68
C ARG A 17 5.67 5.90 13.57
N ARG A 18 5.81 7.21 13.78
CA ARG A 18 5.51 8.23 12.76
C ARG A 18 6.46 8.13 11.57
N PHE A 19 7.75 7.91 11.82
CA PHE A 19 8.75 7.70 10.79
C PHE A 19 8.47 6.45 9.96
N ARG A 20 8.18 5.31 10.61
CA ARG A 20 7.81 4.08 9.92
C ARG A 20 6.58 4.27 9.02
N ARG A 21 5.52 4.92 9.54
CA ARG A 21 4.33 5.26 8.74
C ARG A 21 4.66 6.20 7.59
N ALA A 22 5.57 7.16 7.76
CA ALA A 22 5.99 8.06 6.70
C ALA A 22 6.75 7.32 5.59
N CYS A 23 7.63 6.38 5.94
CA CYS A 23 8.32 5.48 4.99
C CYS A 23 7.36 4.56 4.24
N GLU A 24 6.39 3.97 4.95
CA GLU A 24 5.36 3.12 4.37
C GLU A 24 4.44 3.92 3.43
N LYS A 25 4.00 5.11 3.85
CA LYS A 25 3.16 6.01 3.03
C LYS A 25 3.89 6.51 1.78
N ALA A 26 5.17 6.83 1.92
CA ALA A 26 6.01 7.23 0.79
C ALA A 26 6.35 6.06 -0.15
N GLY A 27 6.05 4.81 0.23
CA GLY A 27 6.26 3.65 -0.62
C GLY A 27 7.74 3.34 -0.90
N VAL A 28 8.67 3.81 -0.05
CA VAL A 28 10.13 3.69 -0.29
C VAL A 28 10.54 2.22 -0.47
N PHE A 29 10.01 1.33 0.38
CA PHE A 29 10.28 -0.11 0.27
C PHE A 29 9.64 -0.76 -0.96
N THR A 30 8.43 -0.31 -1.34
CA THR A 30 7.76 -0.83 -2.54
C THR A 30 8.48 -0.39 -3.82
N GLU A 31 8.97 0.85 -3.86
CA GLU A 31 9.75 1.40 -4.97
C GLU A 31 11.09 0.68 -5.11
N SER A 32 11.81 0.47 -4.00
CA SER A 32 13.07 -0.29 -3.97
C SER A 32 12.90 -1.70 -4.54
N ARG A 33 11.87 -2.44 -4.10
CA ARG A 33 11.58 -3.79 -4.64
C ARG A 33 11.18 -3.79 -6.11
N SER A 34 10.44 -2.76 -6.55
CA SER A 34 10.03 -2.66 -7.97
C SER A 34 11.19 -2.32 -8.91
N ARG A 35 12.26 -1.71 -8.39
CA ARG A 35 13.43 -1.28 -9.17
C ARG A 35 14.58 -2.29 -9.17
N GLU A 36 14.46 -3.36 -8.40
CA GLU A 36 15.49 -4.39 -8.28
C GLU A 36 15.81 -5.07 -9.63
N TYR A 37 14.82 -5.19 -10.50
CA TYR A 37 14.97 -5.77 -11.84
C TYR A 37 14.25 -4.94 -12.89
N TYR A 38 14.75 -5.02 -14.13
CA TYR A 38 14.04 -4.44 -15.26
C TYR A 38 12.78 -5.24 -15.54
N GLU A 39 11.67 -4.52 -15.64
CA GLU A 39 10.40 -5.09 -16.05
C GLU A 39 9.99 -4.54 -17.42
N LYS A 40 9.68 -5.43 -18.35
CA LYS A 40 9.20 -5.03 -19.68
C LYS A 40 7.91 -4.20 -19.55
N PRO A 41 7.71 -3.15 -20.36
CA PRO A 41 6.49 -2.33 -20.30
C PRO A 41 5.20 -3.15 -20.45
N THR A 42 5.25 -4.23 -21.23
CA THR A 42 4.12 -5.13 -21.44
C THR A 42 3.75 -5.91 -20.19
N THR A 43 4.72 -6.38 -19.40
CA THR A 43 4.45 -7.09 -18.14
C THR A 43 3.92 -6.15 -17.07
N VAL A 44 4.40 -4.90 -17.01
CA VAL A 44 3.86 -3.86 -16.12
C VAL A 44 2.37 -3.63 -16.40
N ARG A 45 2.01 -3.43 -17.68
CA ARG A 45 0.61 -3.23 -18.11
C ARG A 45 -0.27 -4.43 -17.78
N LYS A 46 0.19 -5.64 -18.06
CA LYS A 46 -0.55 -6.88 -17.73
C LYS A 46 -0.78 -7.04 -16.23
N ARG A 47 0.23 -6.77 -15.41
CA ARG A 47 0.11 -6.83 -13.94
C ARG A 47 -0.89 -5.79 -13.42
N ALA A 48 -0.84 -4.57 -13.94
CA ALA A 48 -1.76 -3.50 -13.56
C ALA A 48 -3.22 -3.84 -13.91
N GLY A 49 -3.47 -4.39 -15.11
CA GLY A 49 -4.79 -4.85 -15.54
C GLY A 49 -5.35 -5.96 -14.64
N ALA A 50 -4.57 -7.01 -14.41
CA ALA A 50 -4.99 -8.11 -13.52
C ALA A 50 -5.29 -7.65 -12.09
N ALA A 51 -4.51 -6.68 -11.57
CA ALA A 51 -4.76 -6.09 -10.26
C ALA A 51 -6.05 -5.26 -10.22
N ALA A 52 -6.38 -4.52 -11.29
CA ALA A 52 -7.62 -3.76 -11.41
C ALA A 52 -8.85 -4.68 -11.44
N GLU A 53 -8.83 -5.71 -12.29
CA GLU A 53 -9.89 -6.71 -12.38
C GLU A 53 -10.12 -7.42 -11.04
N LYS A 54 -9.05 -7.80 -10.33
CA LYS A 54 -9.15 -8.43 -9.01
C LYS A 54 -9.79 -7.49 -7.98
N ARG A 55 -9.44 -6.20 -8.00
CA ARG A 55 -10.05 -5.19 -7.11
C ARG A 55 -11.54 -5.02 -7.39
N GLU A 56 -11.93 -4.98 -8.66
CA GLU A 56 -13.33 -4.88 -9.06
C GLU A 56 -14.14 -6.11 -8.66
N LYS A 57 -13.64 -7.31 -8.96
CA LYS A 57 -14.27 -8.57 -8.52
C LYS A 57 -14.46 -8.60 -7.00
N LYS A 58 -13.46 -8.14 -6.24
CA LYS A 58 -13.55 -8.02 -4.78
C LYS A 58 -14.57 -6.98 -4.32
N ARG A 59 -14.69 -5.85 -5.02
CA ARG A 59 -15.69 -4.81 -4.74
C ARG A 59 -17.11 -5.34 -4.94
N LEU A 60 -17.37 -5.98 -6.08
CA LEU A 60 -18.66 -6.59 -6.41
C LEU A 60 -19.03 -7.69 -5.40
N ALA A 61 -18.08 -8.55 -5.04
CA ALA A 61 -18.29 -9.59 -4.04
C ALA A 61 -18.65 -9.05 -2.64
N ARG A 62 -18.17 -7.85 -2.29
CA ARG A 62 -18.51 -7.17 -1.02
C ARG A 62 -19.87 -6.46 -1.07
N GLN A 63 -20.26 -6.00 -2.25
CA GLN A 63 -21.55 -5.32 -2.46
C GLN A 63 -22.72 -6.30 -2.58
N ASN A 64 -22.45 -7.60 -2.72
CA ASN A 64 -23.50 -8.60 -2.80
C ASN A 64 -24.21 -8.76 -1.44
N PRO A 65 -25.47 -8.31 -1.30
CA PRO A 65 -26.20 -8.33 -0.03
C PRO A 65 -26.51 -9.75 0.46
N SER A 66 -26.39 -10.78 -0.39
CA SER A 66 -26.60 -12.17 0.01
C SER A 66 -25.56 -12.69 1.01
N ARG A 67 -24.40 -12.03 1.14
CA ARG A 67 -23.37 -12.33 2.15
C ARG A 67 -23.47 -11.51 3.44
N MET A 68 -24.33 -10.49 3.46
CA MET A 68 -24.55 -9.65 4.66
C MET A 68 -25.63 -10.18 5.59
N ARG A 69 -26.41 -11.18 5.15
CA ARG A 69 -27.40 -11.89 5.97
C ARG A 69 -26.84 -13.25 6.42
N ALA A 70 -25.84 -13.22 7.27
CA ALA A 70 -25.56 -14.31 8.20
C ALA A 70 -25.62 -13.66 9.58
N HIS A 71 -26.77 -13.86 10.23
CA HIS A 71 -26.93 -13.61 11.66
C HIS A 71 -25.94 -14.47 12.46
#